data_AF-A0A832XQP4-F1
#
_entry.id   AF-A0A832XQP4-F1
#
_cell.length_a   1.000
_cell.length_b   1.000
_cell.length_c   1.000
_cell.angle_alpha   90.00
_cell.angle_beta   90.00
_cell.angle_gamma   90.00
#
_symmetry.space_group_name_H-M   'P 1'
#
loop_
_entity.id
_entity.type
_entity.pdbx_description
1 polymer ?
#
loop_
_entity_poly.entity_id
_entity_poly.type
_entity_poly.pdbx_seq_one_letter_code
_entity_poly.pdbx_strand_id
1 'polypeptide(L)'
;MEWAGLFLSEADLDAQRRDIPAAVAEADSIDGAAAALGISSPDHQPSPSEWDALRSHATGVVELTGRLDVAEVATRELARGYVPSLSLLLGPLGAAKLVVLARGRERLARMPSGSLQVLGASGAMAAHRRGAPPPKHSPVLFSLPQVSKSPRWVRGKIARFIAGKCSIAVRVDHFAGEPWDEDQIAEINRQVDAIKARFPKPPKRG
;
A
#
# COMPACT_ATOMS: atom_id res chain seq x y z
N MET A 1 -14.57 10.05 12.42
CA MET A 1 -13.52 9.99 13.45
C MET A 1 -13.51 11.28 14.24
N GLU A 2 -12.95 12.37 13.72
CA GLU A 2 -12.90 13.67 14.44
C GLU A 2 -14.26 14.15 14.96
N TRP A 3 -15.32 14.10 14.14
CA TRP A 3 -16.66 14.50 14.58
C TRP A 3 -17.19 13.63 15.73
N ALA A 4 -17.02 12.30 15.65
CA ALA A 4 -17.38 11.41 16.74
C ALA A 4 -16.51 11.67 18.00
N GLY A 5 -15.23 11.98 17.82
CA GLY A 5 -14.28 12.31 18.88
C GLY A 5 -14.60 13.61 19.63
N LEU A 6 -15.38 14.53 19.06
CA LEU A 6 -15.88 15.70 19.79
C LEU A 6 -16.79 15.31 20.96
N PHE A 7 -17.53 14.21 20.81
CA PHE A 7 -18.40 13.68 21.86
C PHE A 7 -17.66 12.60 22.66
N LEU A 8 -17.03 11.64 21.96
CA LEU A 8 -16.32 10.51 22.54
C LEU A 8 -14.86 10.88 22.88
N SER A 9 -14.68 11.87 23.77
CA SER A 9 -13.37 12.45 24.07
C SER A 9 -12.35 11.49 24.70
N GLU A 10 -12.83 10.42 25.37
CA GLU A 10 -11.99 9.35 25.92
C GLU A 10 -11.55 8.32 24.88
N ALA A 11 -12.11 8.34 23.66
CA ALA A 11 -11.76 7.39 22.62
C ALA A 11 -10.36 7.68 22.07
N ASP A 12 -9.55 6.62 21.95
CA ASP A 12 -8.29 6.70 21.22
C ASP A 12 -8.59 6.68 19.72
N LEU A 13 -8.66 7.87 19.11
CA LEU A 13 -9.04 8.04 17.71
C LEU A 13 -8.10 7.33 16.73
N ASP A 14 -6.85 7.08 17.12
CA ASP A 14 -5.85 6.39 16.30
C ASP A 14 -5.95 4.87 16.47
N ALA A 15 -6.00 4.39 17.72
CA ALA A 15 -6.06 2.96 18.00
C ALA A 15 -7.41 2.35 17.63
N GLN A 16 -8.52 3.06 17.92
CA GLN A 16 -9.89 2.61 17.68
C GLN A 16 -10.44 3.13 16.34
N ARG A 17 -9.56 3.60 15.43
CA ARG A 17 -9.96 4.24 14.18
C ARG A 17 -10.93 3.42 13.31
N ARG A 18 -10.80 2.10 13.35
CA ARG A 18 -11.61 1.16 12.57
C ARG A 18 -12.93 0.79 13.27
N ASP A 19 -12.94 0.84 14.59
CA ASP A 19 -14.05 0.35 15.41
C ASP A 19 -15.10 1.45 15.62
N ILE A 20 -14.65 2.71 15.74
CA ILE A 20 -15.54 3.86 15.96
C ILE A 20 -16.64 4.00 14.89
N PRO A 21 -16.38 3.90 13.58
CA PRO A 21 -17.46 3.95 12.58
C PRO A 21 -18.49 2.83 12.74
N ALA A 22 -18.06 1.61 13.08
CA ALA A 22 -18.97 0.48 13.31
C ALA A 22 -19.82 0.70 14.58
N ALA A 23 -19.18 1.06 15.69
CA ALA A 23 -19.84 1.34 16.95
C ALA A 23 -20.90 2.46 16.83
N VAL A 24 -20.58 3.53 16.09
CA VAL A 24 -21.51 4.64 15.86
C VAL A 24 -22.63 4.27 14.89
N ALA A 25 -22.37 3.46 13.87
CA ALA A 25 -23.38 3.04 12.89
C ALA A 25 -24.45 2.11 13.51
N GLU A 26 -24.01 1.19 14.37
CA GLU A 26 -24.84 0.16 14.99
C GLU A 26 -25.60 0.65 16.22
N ALA A 27 -25.08 1.65 16.93
CA ALA A 27 -25.73 2.18 18.12
C ALA A 27 -26.98 3.03 17.81
N ASP A 28 -27.90 3.04 18.76
CA ASP A 28 -29.10 3.90 18.72
C ASP A 28 -28.85 5.29 19.32
N SER A 29 -27.79 5.45 20.13
CA SER A 29 -27.38 6.70 20.75
C SER A 29 -25.85 6.78 20.90
N ILE A 30 -25.34 7.99 21.18
CA ILE A 30 -23.90 8.18 21.45
C ILE A 30 -23.43 7.42 22.69
N ASP A 31 -24.29 7.26 23.71
CA ASP A 31 -24.00 6.44 24.89
C ASP A 31 -23.85 4.96 24.54
N GLY A 32 -24.69 4.46 23.62
CA GLY A 32 -24.56 3.10 23.09
C GLY A 32 -23.24 2.90 22.34
N ALA A 33 -22.83 3.90 21.55
CA ALA A 33 -21.54 3.87 20.87
C ALA A 33 -20.36 3.92 21.86
N ALA A 34 -20.46 4.75 22.91
CA ALA A 34 -19.47 4.82 23.99
C ALA A 34 -19.32 3.47 24.71
N ALA A 35 -20.45 2.83 25.05
CA ALA A 35 -20.47 1.52 25.68
C ALA A 35 -19.83 0.44 24.77
N ALA A 36 -20.12 0.44 23.47
CA ALA A 36 -19.53 -0.48 22.51
C ALA A 36 -18.00 -0.30 22.37
N LEU A 37 -17.50 0.92 22.58
CA LEU A 37 -16.08 1.26 22.57
C LEU A 37 -15.41 1.06 23.94
N GLY A 38 -16.16 0.69 24.98
CA GLY A 38 -15.66 0.48 26.33
C GLY A 38 -15.22 1.77 27.05
N ILE A 39 -15.80 2.92 26.68
CA ILE A 39 -15.50 4.22 27.27
C ILE A 39 -16.70 4.78 28.04
N SER A 40 -16.45 5.80 28.86
CA SER A 40 -17.50 6.43 29.66
C SER A 40 -18.51 7.17 28.77
N SER A 41 -19.75 7.29 29.26
CA SER A 41 -20.77 8.10 28.59
C SER A 41 -20.28 9.55 28.45
N PRO A 42 -20.44 10.16 27.27
CA PRO A 42 -19.97 11.52 27.04
C PRO A 42 -20.81 12.54 27.82
N ASP A 43 -20.13 13.52 28.43
CA ASP A 43 -20.76 14.60 29.20
C ASP A 43 -21.69 15.47 28.34
N HIS A 44 -21.33 15.66 27.07
CA HIS A 44 -22.11 16.43 26.12
C HIS A 44 -22.76 15.51 25.08
N GLN A 45 -24.07 15.63 24.96
CA GLN A 45 -24.88 14.81 24.05
C GLN A 45 -25.14 15.57 22.76
N PRO A 46 -25.03 14.92 21.58
CA PRO A 46 -25.42 15.54 20.31
C PRO A 46 -26.93 15.82 20.29
N SER A 47 -27.35 16.85 19.57
CA SER A 47 -28.76 16.99 19.23
C SER A 47 -29.25 15.81 18.38
N PRO A 48 -30.57 15.51 18.34
CA PRO A 48 -31.11 14.43 17.51
C PRO A 48 -30.67 14.53 16.04
N SER A 49 -30.68 15.73 15.46
CA SER A 49 -30.22 15.97 14.09
C SER A 49 -28.72 15.73 13.90
N GLU A 50 -27.90 16.06 14.89
CA GLU A 50 -26.46 15.80 14.83
C GLU A 50 -26.16 14.31 14.96
N TRP A 51 -26.87 13.61 15.83
CA TRP A 51 -26.76 12.17 15.98
C TRP A 51 -27.15 11.43 14.70
N ASP A 52 -28.29 11.77 14.10
CA ASP A 52 -28.74 11.17 12.85
C ASP A 52 -27.73 11.37 11.72
N ALA A 53 -27.18 12.59 11.59
CA ALA A 53 -26.16 12.89 10.61
C ALA A 53 -24.85 12.12 10.88
N LEU A 54 -24.39 12.09 12.13
CA LEU A 54 -23.17 11.38 12.53
C LEU A 54 -23.29 9.87 12.25
N ARG A 55 -24.42 9.26 12.65
CA ARG A 55 -24.73 7.85 12.40
C ARG A 55 -24.82 7.56 10.91
N SER A 56 -25.51 8.40 10.13
CA SER A 56 -25.61 8.24 8.67
C SER A 56 -24.24 8.24 8.00
N HIS A 57 -23.34 9.15 8.40
CA HIS A 57 -21.96 9.16 7.92
C HIS A 57 -21.18 7.90 8.32
N ALA A 58 -21.34 7.44 9.56
CA ALA A 58 -20.69 6.24 10.07
C ALA A 58 -21.14 4.99 9.27
N THR A 59 -22.45 4.85 9.04
CA THR A 59 -23.02 3.79 8.18
C THR A 59 -22.43 3.84 6.78
N GLY A 60 -22.38 5.02 6.16
CA GLY A 60 -21.76 5.18 4.83
C GLY A 60 -20.28 4.78 4.80
N VAL A 61 -19.52 5.05 5.87
CA VAL A 61 -18.12 4.61 5.98
C VAL A 61 -18.01 3.08 6.06
N VAL A 62 -18.87 2.43 6.85
CA VAL A 62 -18.91 0.96 6.98
C VAL A 62 -19.24 0.31 5.63
N GLU A 63 -20.29 0.79 4.96
CA GLU A 63 -20.69 0.29 3.64
C GLU A 63 -19.61 0.47 2.58
N LEU A 64 -18.97 1.65 2.53
CA LEU A 64 -17.87 1.90 1.59
C LEU A 64 -16.65 1.01 1.89
N THR A 65 -16.37 0.74 3.17
CA THR A 65 -15.29 -0.18 3.57
C THR A 65 -15.55 -1.59 3.05
N GLY A 66 -16.76 -2.11 3.24
CA GLY A 66 -17.14 -3.42 2.69
C GLY A 66 -17.05 -3.48 1.15
N ARG A 67 -17.45 -2.41 0.45
CA ARG A 67 -17.31 -2.31 -1.01
C ARG A 67 -15.85 -2.28 -1.47
N LEU A 68 -14.99 -1.59 -0.72
CA LEU A 68 -13.55 -1.55 -0.99
C LEU A 68 -12.91 -2.92 -0.82
N ASP A 69 -13.29 -3.68 0.21
CA ASP A 69 -12.78 -5.03 0.44
C ASP A 69 -13.12 -5.97 -0.73
N VAL A 70 -14.37 -5.94 -1.21
CA VAL A 70 -14.79 -6.72 -2.38
C VAL A 70 -13.99 -6.33 -3.63
N ALA A 71 -13.80 -5.03 -3.88
CA ALA A 71 -13.02 -4.55 -5.01
C ALA A 71 -11.53 -4.94 -4.91
N GLU A 72 -10.98 -4.94 -3.69
CA GLU A 72 -9.62 -5.38 -3.44
C GLU A 72 -9.45 -6.87 -3.76
N VAL A 73 -10.35 -7.72 -3.26
CA VAL A 73 -10.34 -9.16 -3.54
C VAL A 73 -10.40 -9.44 -5.04
N ALA A 74 -11.35 -8.81 -5.76
CA ALA A 74 -11.46 -8.95 -7.21
C ALA A 74 -10.18 -8.51 -7.94
N THR A 75 -9.57 -7.39 -7.51
CA THR A 75 -8.29 -6.93 -8.07
C THR A 75 -7.17 -7.94 -7.82
N ARG A 76 -7.15 -8.57 -6.64
CA ARG A 76 -6.14 -9.58 -6.30
C ARG A 76 -6.23 -10.82 -7.17
N GLU A 77 -7.44 -11.31 -7.40
CA GLU A 77 -7.72 -12.45 -8.27
C GLU A 77 -7.33 -12.16 -9.72
N LEU A 78 -7.78 -11.01 -10.26
CA LEU A 78 -7.43 -10.58 -11.61
C LEU A 78 -5.92 -10.43 -11.81
N ALA A 79 -5.21 -9.85 -10.84
CA ALA A 79 -3.76 -9.69 -10.93
C ALA A 79 -3.01 -11.03 -10.98
N ARG A 80 -3.43 -12.00 -10.15
CA ARG A 80 -2.85 -13.36 -10.12
C ARG A 80 -3.02 -14.08 -11.45
N GLY A 81 -4.14 -13.87 -12.16
CA GLY A 81 -4.35 -14.45 -13.49
C GLY A 81 -3.62 -13.67 -14.61
N TYR A 82 -3.59 -12.34 -14.53
CA TYR A 82 -3.13 -11.48 -15.63
C TYR A 82 -1.59 -11.29 -15.66
N VAL A 83 -0.97 -11.26 -14.49
CA VAL A 83 0.48 -11.10 -14.28
C VAL A 83 0.95 -11.98 -13.11
N PRO A 84 0.93 -13.32 -13.25
CA PRO A 84 1.16 -14.27 -12.16
C PRO A 84 2.56 -14.11 -11.52
N SER A 85 3.62 -14.08 -12.32
CA SER A 85 5.00 -13.98 -11.82
C SER A 85 5.27 -12.65 -11.14
N LEU A 86 4.75 -11.55 -11.72
CA LEU A 86 4.89 -10.23 -11.12
C LEU A 86 4.08 -10.11 -9.82
N SER A 87 2.89 -10.73 -9.77
CA SER A 87 2.03 -10.79 -8.58
C SER A 87 2.69 -11.58 -7.46
N LEU A 88 3.37 -12.67 -7.78
CA LEU A 88 4.12 -13.46 -6.80
C LEU A 88 5.28 -12.64 -6.20
N LEU A 89 5.98 -11.87 -7.04
CA LEU A 89 7.12 -11.04 -6.60
C LEU A 89 6.72 -9.81 -5.78
N LEU A 90 5.66 -9.09 -6.16
CA LEU A 90 5.30 -7.79 -5.56
C LEU A 90 4.06 -7.81 -4.65
N GLY A 91 3.36 -8.94 -4.62
CA GLY A 91 1.98 -8.99 -4.22
C GLY A 91 1.05 -8.46 -5.34
N PRO A 92 -0.19 -8.99 -5.41
CA PRO A 92 -1.10 -8.73 -6.53
C PRO A 92 -1.47 -7.24 -6.70
N LEU A 93 -1.69 -6.50 -5.60
CA LEU A 93 -2.02 -5.07 -5.67
C LEU A 93 -0.83 -4.24 -6.20
N GLY A 94 0.40 -4.59 -5.84
CA GLY A 94 1.60 -3.95 -6.35
C GLY A 94 1.79 -4.20 -7.84
N ALA A 95 1.57 -5.44 -8.29
CA ALA A 95 1.62 -5.82 -9.69
C ALA A 95 0.56 -5.09 -10.53
N ALA A 96 -0.70 -5.09 -10.09
CA ALA A 96 -1.80 -4.36 -10.73
C ALA A 96 -1.47 -2.86 -10.86
N LYS A 97 -0.94 -2.25 -9.80
CA LYS A 97 -0.55 -0.84 -9.80
C LYS A 97 0.55 -0.53 -10.81
N LEU A 98 1.56 -1.39 -10.99
CA LEU A 98 2.57 -1.19 -12.04
C LEU A 98 1.96 -1.27 -13.44
N VAL A 99 1.05 -2.22 -13.68
CA VAL A 99 0.37 -2.37 -14.97
C VAL A 99 -0.42 -1.09 -15.30
N VAL A 100 -1.16 -0.55 -14.34
CA VAL A 100 -1.92 0.70 -14.51
C VAL A 100 -0.98 1.88 -14.76
N LEU A 101 0.08 2.03 -13.98
CA LEU A 101 1.05 3.12 -14.15
C LEU A 101 1.76 3.06 -15.52
N ALA A 102 2.03 1.86 -16.03
CA ALA A 102 2.59 1.65 -17.36
C ALA A 102 1.57 1.78 -18.50
N ARG A 103 0.27 1.86 -18.16
CA ARG A 103 -0.86 1.88 -19.10
C ARG A 103 -0.95 0.61 -19.94
N GLY A 104 -0.80 -0.54 -19.29
CA GLY A 104 -0.98 -1.87 -19.89
C GLY A 104 0.22 -2.79 -19.71
N ARG A 105 -0.07 -4.10 -19.74
CA ARG A 105 0.92 -5.17 -19.52
C ARG A 105 2.01 -5.21 -20.59
N GLU A 106 1.64 -5.05 -21.86
CA GLU A 106 2.61 -5.01 -22.96
C GLU A 106 3.59 -3.85 -22.79
N ARG A 107 3.06 -2.65 -22.51
CA ARG A 107 3.90 -1.47 -22.26
C ARG A 107 4.85 -1.72 -21.12
N LEU A 108 4.37 -2.27 -20.00
CA LEU A 108 5.20 -2.63 -18.85
C LEU A 108 6.31 -3.63 -19.22
N ALA A 109 5.99 -4.67 -19.99
CA ALA A 109 6.95 -5.69 -20.44
C ALA A 109 8.09 -5.11 -21.31
N ARG A 110 7.78 -4.08 -22.11
CA ARG A 110 8.74 -3.37 -22.96
C ARG A 110 9.55 -2.30 -22.21
N MET A 111 9.16 -1.93 -20.98
CA MET A 111 9.92 -0.92 -20.23
C MET A 111 11.33 -1.40 -19.86
N PRO A 112 12.34 -0.52 -19.92
CA PRO A 112 13.61 -0.76 -19.27
C PRO A 112 13.45 -0.85 -17.76
N SER A 113 14.28 -1.67 -17.11
CA SER A 113 14.27 -1.82 -15.65
C SER A 113 14.46 -0.50 -14.91
N GLY A 114 15.31 0.40 -15.42
CA GLY A 114 15.50 1.74 -14.84
C GLY A 114 14.23 2.60 -14.84
N SER A 115 13.40 2.49 -15.89
CA SER A 115 12.11 3.18 -15.96
C SER A 115 11.09 2.58 -14.99
N LEU A 116 11.06 1.25 -14.86
CA LEU A 116 10.23 0.55 -13.88
C LEU A 116 10.65 0.91 -12.45
N GLN A 117 11.96 1.02 -12.20
CA GLN A 117 12.53 1.40 -10.91
C GLN A 117 11.95 2.71 -10.37
N VAL A 118 11.59 3.66 -11.24
CA VAL A 118 11.07 4.99 -10.85
C VAL A 118 9.64 5.25 -11.34
N LEU A 119 8.94 4.21 -11.82
CA LEU A 119 7.61 4.33 -12.40
C LEU A 119 6.60 4.91 -11.38
N GLY A 120 5.90 5.98 -11.77
CA GLY A 120 4.96 6.68 -10.88
C GLY A 120 5.60 7.71 -9.93
N ALA A 121 6.93 7.90 -9.95
CA ALA A 121 7.60 8.96 -9.20
C ALA A 121 7.68 10.28 -10.00
N SER A 122 6.59 10.69 -10.67
CA SER A 122 6.58 11.81 -11.63
C SER A 122 7.05 13.14 -11.04
N GLY A 123 6.61 13.46 -9.81
CA GLY A 123 7.04 14.67 -9.10
C GLY A 123 8.53 14.67 -8.78
N ALA A 124 9.06 13.56 -8.28
CA ALA A 124 10.50 13.43 -8.00
C ALA A 124 11.35 13.43 -9.27
N MET A 125 10.86 12.82 -10.35
CA MET A 125 11.50 12.89 -11.67
C MET A 125 11.48 14.32 -12.24
N ALA A 126 10.40 15.08 -12.02
CA ALA A 126 10.33 16.48 -12.42
C ALA A 126 11.34 17.35 -11.64
N ALA A 127 11.47 17.13 -10.33
CA ALA A 127 12.51 17.77 -9.53
C ALA A 127 13.92 17.38 -9.99
N HIS A 128 14.13 16.10 -10.35
CA HIS A 128 15.42 15.65 -10.87
C HIS A 128 15.81 16.34 -12.17
N ARG A 129 14.85 16.53 -13.09
CA ARG A 129 15.07 17.33 -14.31
C ARG A 129 15.44 18.79 -14.03
N ARG A 130 15.19 19.30 -12.82
CA ARG A 130 15.58 20.64 -12.34
C ARG A 130 16.87 20.63 -11.49
N GLY A 131 17.61 19.53 -11.47
CA GLY A 131 18.89 19.40 -10.76
C GLY A 131 18.84 18.70 -9.41
N ALA A 132 17.66 18.28 -8.93
CA ALA A 132 17.61 17.46 -7.71
C ALA A 132 18.21 16.05 -7.95
N PRO A 133 18.65 15.33 -6.92
CA PRO A 133 19.05 13.92 -7.08
C PRO A 133 17.90 13.04 -7.61
N PRO A 134 18.18 12.03 -8.45
CA PRO A 134 17.14 11.16 -9.00
C PRO A 134 16.46 10.31 -7.91
N PRO A 135 15.15 10.01 -8.04
CA PRO A 135 14.48 9.09 -7.14
C PRO A 135 15.10 7.69 -7.20
N LYS A 136 15.22 7.04 -6.04
CA LYS A 136 15.85 5.72 -5.92
C LYS A 136 14.90 4.56 -6.22
N HIS A 137 13.59 4.79 -6.13
CA HIS A 137 12.54 3.78 -6.22
C HIS A 137 11.20 4.44 -6.54
N SER A 138 10.31 3.66 -7.15
CA SER A 138 8.90 3.97 -7.35
C SER A 138 8.14 3.83 -6.03
N PRO A 139 6.93 4.42 -5.93
CA PRO A 139 6.05 4.18 -4.80
C PRO A 139 5.73 2.69 -4.61
N VAL A 140 5.62 1.92 -5.70
CA VAL A 140 5.34 0.47 -5.64
C VAL A 140 6.53 -0.31 -5.11
N LEU A 141 7.75 -0.01 -5.55
CA LEU A 141 8.92 -0.70 -5.01
C LEU A 141 9.20 -0.30 -3.56
N PHE A 142 8.91 0.95 -3.19
CA PHE A 142 9.07 1.41 -1.81
C PHE A 142 8.09 0.75 -0.83
N SER A 143 6.87 0.40 -1.26
CA SER A 143 5.91 -0.26 -0.38
C SER A 143 6.34 -1.66 0.05
N LEU A 144 7.29 -2.28 -0.65
CA LEU A 144 7.85 -3.58 -0.26
C LEU A 144 8.66 -3.44 1.04
N PRO A 145 8.41 -4.26 2.08
CA PRO A 145 9.15 -4.21 3.34
C PRO A 145 10.67 -4.35 3.14
N GLN A 146 11.08 -5.18 2.17
CA GLN A 146 12.47 -5.35 1.76
C GLN A 146 13.16 -4.05 1.32
N VAL A 147 12.41 -3.04 0.86
CA VAL A 147 12.93 -1.72 0.50
C VAL A 147 12.68 -0.71 1.62
N SER A 148 11.44 -0.55 2.09
CA SER A 148 11.09 0.48 3.08
C SER A 148 11.78 0.29 4.43
N LYS A 149 11.81 -0.95 4.94
CA LYS A 149 12.44 -1.28 6.24
C LYS A 149 13.97 -1.37 6.16
N SER A 150 14.55 -1.32 4.96
CA SER A 150 16.02 -1.33 4.77
C SER A 150 16.67 0.03 5.06
N PRO A 151 17.96 0.07 5.43
CA PRO A 151 18.69 1.32 5.63
C PRO A 151 18.74 2.20 4.36
N ARG A 152 18.65 3.52 4.54
CA ARG A 152 18.49 4.52 3.45
C ARG A 152 19.59 4.44 2.36
N TRP A 153 20.80 3.99 2.70
CA TRP A 153 21.93 3.84 1.76
C TRP A 153 21.89 2.56 0.92
N VAL A 154 21.06 1.58 1.31
CA VAL A 154 20.89 0.30 0.60
C VAL A 154 19.60 0.27 -0.23
N ARG A 155 18.56 1.02 0.16
CA ARG A 155 17.22 1.01 -0.52
C ARG A 155 17.30 1.08 -2.04
N GLY A 156 18.13 1.97 -2.59
CA GLY A 156 18.25 2.13 -4.05
C GLY A 156 18.92 0.94 -4.76
N LYS A 157 19.78 0.19 -4.07
CA LYS A 157 20.41 -1.03 -4.59
C LYS A 157 19.38 -2.16 -4.66
N ILE A 158 18.60 -2.33 -3.59
CA ILE A 158 17.52 -3.32 -3.52
C ILE A 158 16.44 -2.98 -4.55
N ALA A 159 15.99 -1.72 -4.62
CA ALA A 159 14.99 -1.30 -5.59
C ALA A 159 15.44 -1.52 -7.04
N ARG A 160 16.72 -1.27 -7.37
CA ARG A 160 17.26 -1.58 -8.69
C ARG A 160 17.23 -3.07 -9.00
N PHE A 161 17.65 -3.90 -8.04
CA PHE A 161 17.63 -5.35 -8.19
C PHE A 161 16.20 -5.87 -8.40
N ILE A 162 15.26 -5.47 -7.53
CA ILE A 162 13.85 -5.87 -7.64
C ILE A 162 13.26 -5.36 -8.95
N ALA A 163 13.53 -4.13 -9.37
CA ALA A 163 13.05 -3.61 -10.65
C ALA A 163 13.53 -4.46 -11.84
N GLY A 164 14.76 -5.01 -11.76
CA GLY A 164 15.28 -5.94 -12.75
C GLY A 164 14.48 -7.24 -12.79
N LYS A 165 14.19 -7.81 -11.61
CA LYS A 165 13.35 -9.01 -11.48
C LYS A 165 11.91 -8.75 -11.93
N CYS A 166 11.32 -7.60 -11.61
CA CYS A 166 10.01 -7.20 -12.13
C CYS A 166 9.99 -7.15 -13.65
N SER A 167 11.02 -6.57 -14.29
CA SER A 167 11.11 -6.55 -15.76
C SER A 167 11.15 -7.94 -16.37
N ILE A 168 11.81 -8.92 -15.72
CA ILE A 168 11.83 -10.30 -16.20
C ILE A 168 10.44 -10.94 -15.97
N ALA A 169 9.90 -10.84 -14.76
CA ALA A 169 8.61 -11.41 -14.40
C ALA A 169 7.48 -10.94 -15.34
N VAL A 170 7.37 -9.63 -15.60
CA VAL A 170 6.32 -9.13 -16.51
C VAL A 170 6.52 -9.58 -17.96
N ARG A 171 7.76 -9.84 -18.40
CA ARG A 171 8.03 -10.35 -19.75
C ARG A 171 7.65 -11.81 -19.87
N VAL A 172 7.96 -12.61 -18.85
CA VAL A 172 7.49 -14.00 -18.74
C VAL A 172 5.96 -14.02 -18.81
N ASP A 173 5.30 -13.21 -17.97
CA ASP A 173 3.84 -13.12 -17.96
C ASP A 173 3.28 -12.68 -19.32
N HIS A 174 3.90 -11.67 -19.97
CA HIS A 174 3.41 -11.12 -21.24
C HIS A 174 3.59 -12.05 -22.44
N PHE A 175 4.76 -12.67 -22.57
CA PHE A 175 5.16 -13.48 -23.72
C PHE A 175 4.88 -14.98 -23.52
N ALA A 176 3.97 -15.32 -22.60
CA ALA A 176 3.54 -16.70 -22.30
C ALA A 176 4.71 -17.64 -21.94
N GLY A 177 5.68 -17.13 -21.18
CA GLY A 177 6.69 -17.97 -20.54
C GLY A 177 6.11 -18.74 -19.35
N GLU A 178 6.88 -19.67 -18.81
CA GLU A 178 6.52 -20.43 -17.62
C GLU A 178 6.43 -19.50 -16.39
N PRO A 179 5.26 -19.39 -15.74
CA PRO A 179 5.08 -18.54 -14.57
C PRO A 179 6.03 -18.91 -13.44
N TRP A 180 6.44 -17.91 -12.67
CA TRP A 180 7.36 -18.15 -11.57
C TRP A 180 6.73 -18.92 -10.41
N ASP A 181 7.57 -19.66 -9.68
CA ASP A 181 7.22 -20.39 -8.47
C ASP A 181 7.78 -19.74 -7.19
N GLU A 182 7.43 -20.33 -6.05
CA GLU A 182 7.86 -19.86 -4.73
C GLU A 182 9.37 -20.03 -4.50
N ASP A 183 10.01 -21.02 -5.12
CA ASP A 183 11.44 -21.27 -4.98
C ASP A 183 12.27 -20.15 -5.63
N GLN A 184 11.82 -19.67 -6.79
CA GLN A 184 12.39 -18.51 -7.46
C GLN A 184 12.24 -17.24 -6.62
N ILE A 185 11.09 -17.04 -5.95
CA ILE A 185 10.89 -15.90 -5.04
C ILE A 185 11.78 -16.02 -3.80
N ALA A 186 11.89 -17.21 -3.21
CA ALA A 186 12.78 -17.46 -2.08
C ALA A 186 14.25 -17.13 -2.44
N GLU A 187 14.68 -17.50 -3.64
CA GLU A 187 16.02 -17.17 -4.13
C GLU A 187 16.22 -15.66 -4.32
N ILE A 188 15.25 -14.96 -4.89
CA ILE A 188 15.29 -13.49 -5.02
C ILE A 188 15.42 -12.83 -3.64
N ASN A 189 14.68 -13.33 -2.63
CA ASN A 189 14.75 -12.79 -1.27
C ASN A 189 16.13 -13.03 -0.64
N ARG A 190 16.73 -14.22 -0.82
CA ARG A 190 18.12 -14.48 -0.41
C ARG A 190 19.11 -13.52 -1.07
N GLN A 191 18.94 -13.25 -2.36
CA GLN A 191 19.77 -12.29 -3.10
C GLN A 191 19.61 -10.85 -2.56
N VAL A 192 18.39 -10.45 -2.16
CA VAL A 192 18.15 -9.15 -1.50
C VAL A 192 18.87 -9.06 -0.16
N ASP A 193 18.85 -10.11 0.64
CA ASP A 193 19.55 -10.13 1.93
C ASP A 193 21.07 -10.13 1.76
N ALA A 194 21.60 -10.82 0.76
CA ALA A 194 23.01 -10.72 0.38
C ALA A 194 23.40 -9.29 -0.03
N ILE A 195 22.52 -8.56 -0.75
CA ILE A 195 22.74 -7.14 -1.05
C ILE A 195 22.81 -6.31 0.23
N LYS A 196 21.94 -6.56 1.22
CA LYS A 196 21.98 -5.85 2.52
C LYS A 196 23.29 -6.13 3.25
N ALA A 197 23.69 -7.39 3.34
CA ALA A 197 24.89 -7.82 4.04
C ALA A 197 26.19 -7.22 3.47
N ARG A 198 26.24 -6.97 2.14
CA ARG A 198 27.38 -6.32 1.49
C ARG A 198 27.56 -4.84 1.84
N PHE A 199 26.54 -4.17 2.37
CA PHE A 199 26.56 -2.74 2.68
C PHE A 199 26.10 -2.44 4.12
N PRO A 200 26.79 -2.98 5.15
CA PRO A 200 26.34 -2.89 6.54
C PRO A 200 26.48 -1.47 7.10
N LYS A 201 27.41 -0.67 6.57
CA LYS A 201 27.71 0.69 7.02
C LYS A 201 27.30 1.71 5.95
N PRO A 202 26.92 2.94 6.35
CA PRO A 202 26.70 4.02 5.41
C PRO A 202 27.99 4.32 4.63
N PRO A 203 27.89 4.76 3.36
CA PRO A 203 29.06 5.20 2.61
C PRO A 203 29.74 6.36 3.33
N LYS A 204 31.08 6.39 3.30
CA LYS A 204 31.85 7.52 3.84
C LYS A 204 31.38 8.78 3.11
N ARG A 205 31.00 9.82 3.87
CA ARG A 205 30.72 11.14 3.30
C ARG A 205 32.04 11.65 2.72
N GLY A 206 32.08 11.82 1.40
CA GLY A 206 33.11 12.59 0.71
C GLY A 206 32.77 14.08 0.76
#